data_AF-A0A9P8TWE7-F1
#
_entry.id   AF-A0A9P8TWE7-F1
#
_cell.length_a   1.000
_cell.length_b   1.000
_cell.length_c   1.000
_cell.angle_alpha   90.00
_cell.angle_beta   90.00
_cell.angle_gamma   90.00
#
_symmetry.space_group_name_H-M   'P 1'
#
loop_
_entity.id
_entity.type
_entity.pdbx_description
1 polymer ?
#
loop_
_entity_poly.entity_id
_entity_poly.type
_entity_poly.pdbx_seq_one_letter_code
_entity_poly.pdbx_strand_id
1 'polypeptide(L)'
;MSKHAPPPGAKSIDEILDEARSHLARITPAQLLAELLSSSHGPTHIVDIRPAAQREREGALAFPELLDASATKHTISVIERNVLEWRLDPQSEARIREIVDELGYDTRVVVSCSEGYTSSLAARELQRLGLARATDLDGGYRAWKRAEV
;
A
#
# COMPACT_ATOMS: atom_id res chain seq x y z
N MET A 1 -32.33 19.25 -14.32
CA MET A 1 -31.66 18.35 -13.35
C MET A 1 -30.19 18.71 -13.29
N SER A 2 -29.59 18.81 -12.11
CA SER A 2 -28.15 19.07 -12.00
C SER A 2 -27.39 17.89 -12.62
N LYS A 3 -26.55 18.16 -13.62
CA LYS A 3 -25.67 17.16 -14.25
C LYS A 3 -24.70 16.48 -13.27
N HIS A 4 -24.62 16.98 -12.04
CA HIS A 4 -23.75 16.49 -10.97
C HIS A 4 -24.51 15.82 -9.82
N ALA A 5 -25.83 15.67 -9.91
CA ALA A 5 -26.57 14.88 -8.92
C ALA A 5 -26.26 13.38 -9.13
N PRO A 6 -25.74 12.66 -8.11
CA PRO A 6 -25.50 11.24 -8.23
C PRO A 6 -26.83 10.47 -8.32
N PRO A 7 -26.88 9.32 -9.03
CA PRO A 7 -28.03 8.43 -8.97
C PRO A 7 -28.23 7.89 -7.54
N PRO A 8 -29.45 7.48 -7.16
CA PRO A 8 -29.72 6.91 -5.84
C PRO A 8 -28.75 5.78 -5.49
N GLY A 9 -28.16 5.84 -4.29
CA GLY A 9 -27.21 4.84 -3.79
C GLY A 9 -25.76 5.01 -4.24
N ALA A 10 -25.46 5.92 -5.18
CA ALA A 10 -24.09 6.24 -5.52
C ALA A 10 -23.43 7.13 -4.45
N LYS A 11 -22.13 6.92 -4.25
CA LYS A 11 -21.28 7.69 -3.35
C LYS A 11 -20.29 8.51 -4.16
N SER A 12 -19.92 9.68 -3.65
CA SER A 12 -18.78 10.46 -4.12
C SER A 12 -17.47 9.72 -3.85
N ILE A 13 -16.39 10.14 -4.52
CA ILE A 13 -15.07 9.57 -4.27
C ILE A 13 -14.59 9.82 -2.83
N ASP A 14 -14.98 10.94 -2.23
CA ASP A 14 -14.64 11.27 -0.84
C ASP A 14 -15.33 10.31 0.14
N GLU A 15 -16.63 10.05 -0.05
CA GLU A 15 -17.36 9.06 0.75
C GLU A 15 -16.81 7.63 0.59
N ILE A 16 -16.43 7.24 -0.63
CA ILE A 16 -15.82 5.92 -0.90
C ILE A 16 -14.45 5.83 -0.21
N LEU A 17 -13.66 6.90 -0.26
CA LEU A 17 -12.34 6.95 0.36
C LEU A 17 -12.45 6.92 1.89
N ASP A 18 -13.35 7.69 2.47
CA ASP A 18 -13.57 7.71 3.92
C ASP A 18 -14.08 6.36 4.42
N GLU A 19 -15.00 5.72 3.69
CA GLU A 19 -15.42 4.35 4.00
C GLU A 19 -14.25 3.38 3.96
N ALA A 20 -13.43 3.41 2.90
CA ALA A 20 -12.25 2.55 2.81
C ALA A 20 -11.31 2.76 4.01
N ARG A 21 -11.00 4.01 4.34
CA ARG A 21 -10.12 4.37 5.47
C ARG A 21 -10.67 3.95 6.82
N SER A 22 -12.00 3.91 6.99
CA SER A 22 -12.63 3.46 8.24
C SER A 22 -12.33 1.99 8.59
N HIS A 23 -11.93 1.19 7.61
CA HIS A 23 -11.52 -0.22 7.79
C HIS A 23 -10.00 -0.42 7.91
N LEU A 24 -9.20 0.62 7.68
CA LEU A 24 -7.75 0.52 7.63
C LEU A 24 -7.12 1.07 8.91
N ALA A 25 -6.25 0.27 9.52
CA ALA A 25 -5.26 0.79 10.46
C ALA A 25 -4.13 1.46 9.67
N ARG A 26 -4.37 2.67 9.18
CA ARG A 26 -3.43 3.42 8.33
C ARG A 26 -2.12 3.66 9.08
N ILE A 27 -0.99 3.45 8.40
CA ILE A 27 0.33 3.57 9.02
C ILE A 27 0.98 4.89 8.64
N THR A 28 1.45 5.64 9.63
CA THR A 28 2.22 6.87 9.40
C THR A 28 3.67 6.54 9.00
N PRO A 29 4.41 7.47 8.37
CA PRO A 29 5.84 7.29 8.10
C PRO A 29 6.65 6.90 9.35
N ALA A 30 6.41 7.56 10.48
CA ALA A 30 7.12 7.27 11.73
C ALA A 30 6.83 5.85 12.26
N GLN A 31 5.58 5.40 12.18
CA GLN A 31 5.21 4.04 12.57
C GLN A 31 5.80 3.00 11.61
N LEU A 32 5.79 3.26 10.30
CA LEU A 32 6.40 2.36 9.33
C LEU A 32 7.90 2.25 9.56
N LEU A 33 8.60 3.36 9.82
CA LEU A 33 10.02 3.33 10.19
C LEU A 33 10.27 2.48 11.43
N ALA A 34 9.47 2.66 12.49
CA ALA A 34 9.59 1.86 13.70
C ALA A 34 9.28 0.36 13.45
N GLU A 35 8.31 0.05 12.58
CA GLU A 35 8.00 -1.32 12.15
C GLU A 35 9.21 -1.95 11.44
N LEU A 36 9.84 -1.22 10.50
CA LEU A 36 10.98 -1.67 9.70
C LEU A 36 12.28 -1.85 10.49
N LEU A 37 12.51 -1.04 11.52
CA LEU A 37 13.70 -1.14 12.38
C LEU A 37 13.56 -2.20 13.48
N SER A 38 12.35 -2.68 13.73
CA SER A 38 12.10 -3.64 14.80
C SER A 38 12.43 -5.07 14.39
N SER A 39 13.22 -5.76 15.21
CA SER A 39 13.49 -7.19 15.03
C SER A 39 12.27 -8.07 15.31
N SER A 40 11.27 -7.59 16.06
CA SER A 40 10.12 -8.38 16.49
C SER A 40 8.98 -8.49 15.47
N HIS A 41 8.91 -7.58 14.49
CA HIS A 41 7.91 -7.69 13.43
C HIS A 41 8.30 -8.75 12.41
N GLY A 42 7.33 -9.35 11.70
CA GLY A 42 7.64 -10.19 10.54
C GLY A 42 8.07 -9.36 9.31
N PRO A 43 8.24 -10.00 8.14
CA PRO A 43 8.40 -9.29 6.87
C PRO A 43 7.30 -8.26 6.64
N THR A 44 7.65 -7.13 6.03
CA THR A 44 6.71 -6.07 5.63
C THR A 44 6.98 -5.76 4.18
N HIS A 45 5.95 -5.87 3.34
CA HIS A 45 6.04 -5.65 1.91
C HIS A 45 5.42 -4.30 1.58
N ILE A 46 6.26 -3.30 1.30
CA ILE A 46 5.83 -1.99 0.86
C ILE A 46 5.62 -2.04 -0.65
N VAL A 47 4.41 -1.71 -1.10
CA VAL A 47 4.03 -1.81 -2.51
C VAL A 47 3.76 -0.42 -3.08
N ASP A 48 4.63 0.05 -3.96
CA ASP A 48 4.44 1.30 -4.70
C ASP A 48 3.55 1.06 -5.93
N ILE A 49 2.34 1.63 -5.89
CA ILE A 49 1.33 1.46 -6.95
C ILE A 49 1.28 2.63 -7.94
N ARG A 50 2.17 3.63 -7.80
CA ARG A 50 2.23 4.77 -8.72
C ARG A 50 2.62 4.31 -10.11
N PRO A 51 2.14 4.92 -11.20
CA PRO A 51 2.61 4.62 -12.56
C PRO A 51 4.09 4.99 -12.77
N ALA A 52 4.76 4.31 -13.71
CA ALA A 52 6.16 4.57 -14.06
C ALA A 52 6.48 6.06 -14.30
N ALA A 53 5.71 6.73 -15.14
CA ALA A 53 5.90 8.15 -15.42
C ALA A 53 5.81 9.04 -14.17
N GLN A 54 5.05 8.64 -13.14
CA GLN A 54 4.99 9.37 -11.88
C GLN A 54 6.23 9.12 -11.02
N ARG A 55 6.70 7.87 -10.95
CA ARG A 55 7.94 7.51 -10.24
C ARG A 55 9.16 8.17 -10.87
N GLU A 56 9.20 8.32 -12.19
CA GLU A 56 10.26 9.06 -12.90
C GLU A 56 10.35 10.52 -12.48
N ARG A 57 9.20 11.19 -12.24
CA ARG A 57 9.15 12.59 -11.82
C ARG A 57 9.39 12.78 -10.32
N GLU A 58 8.84 11.88 -9.51
CA GLU A 58 8.83 12.05 -8.05
C GLU A 58 10.03 11.38 -7.36
N GLY A 59 10.57 10.33 -7.97
CA GLY A 59 11.58 9.43 -7.42
C GLY A 59 11.00 8.08 -7.00
N ALA A 60 11.88 7.09 -6.89
CA ALA A 60 11.53 5.76 -6.36
C ALA A 60 11.32 5.83 -4.84
N LEU A 61 10.42 4.98 -4.34
CA LEU A 61 10.33 4.70 -2.91
C LEU A 61 11.55 3.87 -2.52
N ALA A 62 12.28 4.30 -1.50
CA ALA A 62 13.48 3.65 -1.00
C ALA A 62 13.36 3.38 0.50
N PHE A 63 14.11 2.39 0.97
CA PHE A 63 14.30 2.19 2.40
C PHE A 63 15.09 3.36 2.99
N PRO A 64 14.91 3.62 4.29
CA PRO A 64 15.75 4.58 4.99
C PRO A 64 17.21 4.17 4.94
N GLU A 65 18.15 5.13 4.92
CA GLU A 65 19.60 4.83 4.91
C GLU A 65 20.05 4.00 6.12
N LEU A 66 19.31 4.14 7.22
CA LEU A 66 19.51 3.44 8.49
C LEU A 66 19.27 1.92 8.38
N LEU A 67 18.57 1.48 7.32
CA LEU A 67 18.16 0.10 7.11
C LEU A 67 19.04 -0.51 6.00
N ASP A 68 19.81 -1.54 6.34
CA ASP A 68 20.55 -2.29 5.34
C ASP A 68 19.57 -3.11 4.48
N ALA A 69 19.31 -2.61 3.27
CA ALA A 69 18.43 -3.24 2.30
C ALA A 69 18.88 -4.66 1.89
N SER A 70 20.17 -4.99 2.06
CA SER A 70 20.71 -6.31 1.72
C SER A 70 20.53 -7.36 2.82
N ALA A 71 20.33 -6.90 4.06
CA ALA A 71 20.19 -7.75 5.24
C ALA A 71 18.76 -7.74 5.81
N THR A 72 17.90 -6.83 5.37
CA THR A 72 16.53 -6.70 5.87
C THR A 72 15.58 -7.75 5.26
N LYS A 73 14.62 -8.19 6.06
CA LYS A 73 13.51 -9.07 5.64
C LYS A 73 12.35 -8.31 5.00
N HIS A 74 12.37 -6.99 5.07
CA HIS A 74 11.32 -6.15 4.50
C HIS A 74 11.59 -5.94 3.01
N THR A 75 10.55 -5.74 2.21
CA THR A 75 10.72 -5.50 0.76
C THR A 75 10.02 -4.22 0.32
N ILE A 76 10.55 -3.59 -0.72
CA ILE A 76 9.85 -2.59 -1.51
C ILE A 76 9.66 -3.17 -2.91
N SER A 77 8.42 -3.19 -3.38
CA SER A 77 8.06 -3.72 -4.70
C SER A 77 7.23 -2.70 -5.46
N VAL A 78 7.47 -2.60 -6.75
CA VAL A 78 6.65 -1.78 -7.65
C VAL A 78 5.62 -2.68 -8.31
N ILE A 79 4.35 -2.45 -7.99
CA ILE A 79 3.21 -3.16 -8.59
C ILE A 79 2.16 -2.12 -8.93
N GLU A 80 2.02 -1.77 -10.20
CA GLU A 80 1.05 -0.73 -10.58
C GLU A 80 -0.38 -1.14 -10.25
N ARG A 81 -1.23 -0.15 -9.96
CA ARG A 81 -2.57 -0.37 -9.43
C ARG A 81 -3.44 -1.31 -10.28
N ASN A 82 -3.24 -1.32 -11.59
CA ASN A 82 -4.05 -2.08 -12.55
C ASN A 82 -3.94 -3.60 -12.41
N VAL A 83 -2.89 -4.13 -11.78
CA VAL A 83 -2.67 -5.58 -11.63
C VAL A 83 -2.57 -6.03 -10.18
N LEU A 84 -2.72 -5.11 -9.23
CA LEU A 84 -2.38 -5.30 -7.82
C LEU A 84 -3.07 -6.53 -7.21
N GLU A 85 -4.38 -6.64 -7.40
CA GLU A 85 -5.22 -7.69 -6.83
C GLU A 85 -4.74 -9.08 -7.31
N TRP A 86 -4.50 -9.25 -8.61
CA TRP A 86 -3.99 -10.50 -9.17
C TRP A 86 -2.57 -10.84 -8.73
N ARG A 87 -1.74 -9.84 -8.45
CA ARG A 87 -0.35 -10.04 -8.00
C ARG A 87 -0.25 -10.40 -6.52
N LEU A 88 -1.24 -10.04 -5.71
CA LEU A 88 -1.20 -10.23 -4.26
C LEU A 88 -2.22 -11.24 -3.72
N ASP A 89 -3.18 -11.70 -4.50
CA ASP A 89 -4.04 -12.81 -4.08
C ASP A 89 -3.25 -14.14 -3.99
N PRO A 90 -3.14 -14.79 -2.82
CA PRO A 90 -2.49 -16.09 -2.67
C PRO A 90 -3.10 -17.20 -3.55
N GLN A 91 -4.35 -17.08 -3.96
CA GLN A 91 -5.02 -18.03 -4.86
C GLN A 91 -4.74 -17.78 -6.35
N SER A 92 -4.21 -16.60 -6.71
CA SER A 92 -3.97 -16.24 -8.09
C SER A 92 -2.76 -16.99 -8.67
N GLU A 93 -2.90 -17.50 -9.89
CA GLU A 93 -1.78 -18.05 -10.68
C GLU A 93 -0.75 -16.98 -11.06
N ALA A 94 -1.17 -15.71 -11.15
CA ALA A 94 -0.33 -14.57 -11.51
C ALA A 94 0.34 -13.90 -10.31
N ARG A 95 0.16 -14.44 -9.11
CA ARG A 95 0.68 -13.87 -7.87
C ARG A 95 2.20 -13.76 -7.88
N ILE A 96 2.73 -12.79 -7.15
CA ILE A 96 4.16 -12.67 -6.91
C ILE A 96 4.50 -13.54 -5.71
N ARG A 97 5.02 -14.72 -6.00
CA ARG A 97 5.30 -15.78 -5.02
C ARG A 97 6.22 -15.30 -3.91
N GLU A 98 7.19 -14.46 -4.25
CA GLU A 98 8.16 -13.86 -3.32
C GLU A 98 7.53 -12.94 -2.27
N ILE A 99 6.29 -12.47 -2.49
CA ILE A 99 5.56 -11.63 -1.54
C ILE A 99 4.58 -12.47 -0.71
N VAL A 100 3.87 -13.42 -1.34
CA VAL A 100 2.70 -14.05 -0.70
C VAL A 100 2.83 -15.54 -0.42
N ASP A 101 3.79 -16.28 -0.99
CA ASP A 101 3.86 -17.73 -0.76
C ASP A 101 4.36 -18.09 0.65
N GLU A 102 5.16 -17.23 1.30
CA GLU A 102 5.67 -17.49 2.66
C GLU A 102 4.57 -17.37 3.73
N LEU A 103 3.76 -16.31 3.68
CA LEU A 103 2.79 -15.97 4.73
C LEU A 103 1.34 -16.09 4.27
N GLY A 104 1.06 -16.30 2.98
CA GLY A 104 -0.29 -16.40 2.45
C GLY A 104 -1.15 -15.17 2.80
N TYR A 105 -2.33 -15.41 3.38
CA TYR A 105 -3.25 -14.35 3.79
C TYR A 105 -2.76 -13.53 5.00
N ASP A 106 -1.76 -14.01 5.74
CA ASP A 106 -1.14 -13.29 6.85
C ASP A 106 -0.03 -12.32 6.40
N THR A 107 0.19 -12.19 5.09
CA THR A 107 1.17 -11.26 4.50
C THR A 107 0.88 -9.82 4.92
N ARG A 108 1.91 -9.15 5.45
CA ARG A 108 1.86 -7.74 5.82
C ARG A 108 2.17 -6.86 4.62
N VAL A 109 1.14 -6.21 4.07
CA VAL A 109 1.26 -5.32 2.90
C VAL A 109 1.00 -3.87 3.29
N VAL A 110 1.91 -2.96 2.93
CA VAL A 110 1.73 -1.51 3.07
C VAL A 110 1.71 -0.89 1.68
N VAL A 111 0.54 -0.46 1.21
CA VAL A 111 0.37 0.12 -0.12
C VAL A 111 0.71 1.60 -0.09
N SER A 112 1.49 2.06 -1.05
CA SER A 112 1.87 3.46 -1.21
C SER A 112 1.50 3.97 -2.60
N CYS A 113 0.77 5.09 -2.65
CA CYS A 113 0.66 5.92 -3.84
C CYS A 113 1.36 7.27 -3.59
N SER A 114 1.15 8.29 -4.42
CA SER A 114 1.84 9.57 -4.22
C SER A 114 1.41 10.30 -2.94
N GLU A 115 0.11 10.33 -2.65
CA GLU A 115 -0.49 11.20 -1.62
C GLU A 115 -1.34 10.46 -0.58
N GLY A 116 -1.46 9.13 -0.67
CA GLY A 116 -2.24 8.35 0.31
C GLY A 116 -3.75 8.27 0.03
N TYR A 117 -4.20 8.56 -1.20
CA TYR A 117 -5.61 8.42 -1.60
C TYR A 117 -5.88 7.06 -2.25
N THR A 118 -5.36 6.83 -3.45
CA THR A 118 -5.54 5.58 -4.21
C THR A 118 -5.04 4.35 -3.45
N SER A 119 -4.03 4.51 -2.60
CA SER A 119 -3.49 3.44 -1.77
C SER A 119 -4.47 2.96 -0.70
N SER A 120 -5.29 3.84 -0.11
CA SER A 120 -6.36 3.41 0.82
C SER A 120 -7.39 2.56 0.10
N LEU A 121 -7.83 2.98 -1.10
CA LEU A 121 -8.75 2.18 -1.90
C LEU A 121 -8.14 0.81 -2.26
N ALA A 122 -6.85 0.78 -2.57
CA ALA A 122 -6.13 -0.45 -2.90
C ALA A 122 -6.04 -1.40 -1.71
N ALA A 123 -5.59 -0.90 -0.57
CA ALA A 123 -5.49 -1.67 0.66
C ALA A 123 -6.86 -2.24 1.07
N ARG A 124 -7.95 -1.49 0.85
CA ARG A 124 -9.29 -1.98 1.13
C ARG A 124 -9.69 -3.16 0.22
N GLU A 125 -9.40 -3.10 -1.07
CA GLU A 125 -9.66 -4.25 -1.96
C GLU A 125 -8.79 -5.46 -1.58
N LEU A 126 -7.54 -5.26 -1.18
CA LEU A 126 -6.69 -6.35 -0.68
C LEU A 126 -7.28 -6.99 0.59
N GLN A 127 -7.81 -6.20 1.53
CA GLN A 127 -8.52 -6.75 2.69
C GLN A 127 -9.77 -7.56 2.27
N ARG A 128 -10.48 -7.16 1.21
CA ARG A 128 -11.63 -7.93 0.70
C ARG A 128 -11.23 -9.27 0.08
N LEU A 129 -10.00 -9.38 -0.43
CA LEU A 129 -9.41 -10.66 -0.86
C LEU A 129 -8.96 -11.54 0.33
N GLY A 130 -8.95 -11.01 1.55
CA GLY A 130 -8.57 -11.75 2.76
C GLY A 130 -7.20 -11.37 3.32
N LEU A 131 -6.44 -10.47 2.67
CA LEU A 131 -5.19 -9.92 3.23
C LEU A 131 -5.51 -8.92 4.34
N ALA A 132 -5.94 -9.43 5.50
CA ALA A 132 -6.45 -8.62 6.61
C ALA A 132 -5.43 -7.60 7.15
N ARG A 133 -4.13 -7.89 6.98
CA ARG A 133 -3.01 -7.03 7.40
C ARG A 133 -2.59 -5.99 6.35
N ALA A 134 -3.29 -5.92 5.21
CA ALA A 134 -3.07 -4.87 4.22
C ALA A 134 -3.52 -3.50 4.78
N THR A 135 -2.68 -2.49 4.60
CA THR A 135 -2.99 -1.09 4.93
C THR A 135 -2.34 -0.14 3.92
N ASP A 136 -2.58 1.16 4.06
CA ASP A 136 -1.90 2.20 3.27
C ASP A 136 -0.96 3.07 4.11
N LEU A 137 0.07 3.59 3.45
CA LEU A 137 0.97 4.61 3.99
C LEU A 137 0.29 5.98 3.98
N ASP A 138 0.10 6.56 5.16
CA ASP A 138 -0.55 7.85 5.30
C ASP A 138 0.28 8.97 4.66
N GLY A 139 -0.39 9.78 3.82
CA GLY A 139 0.24 10.78 2.97
C GLY A 139 1.12 10.24 1.84
N GLY A 140 1.19 8.91 1.67
CA GLY A 140 1.88 8.22 0.58
C GLY A 140 3.38 8.51 0.50
N TYR A 141 3.93 8.30 -0.70
CA TYR A 141 5.33 8.57 -1.03
C TYR A 141 5.78 9.97 -0.61
N ARG A 142 4.95 10.99 -0.81
CA ARG A 142 5.33 12.37 -0.47
C ARG A 142 5.53 12.55 1.04
N ALA A 143 4.70 11.93 1.87
CA ALA A 143 4.89 11.97 3.31
C ALA A 143 6.11 11.17 3.76
N TRP A 144 6.33 9.99 3.15
CA TRP A 144 7.55 9.21 3.36
C TRP A 144 8.80 10.03 3.07
N LYS A 145 8.89 10.61 1.87
CA LYS A 145 10.05 11.43 1.45
C LYS A 145 10.30 12.64 2.35
N ARG A 146 9.24 13.29 2.85
CA ARG A 146 9.35 14.45 3.76
C ARG A 146 9.78 14.07 5.17
N ALA A 147 9.59 12.83 5.59
CA ALA A 147 10.00 12.37 6.91
C ALA A 147 11.51 12.16 7.02
N GLU A 148 12.29 12.48 5.97
CA GLU A 148 13.75 12.37 5.90
C GLU A 148 14.25 10.98 6.35
N VAL A 149 13.48 9.96 5.98
CA VAL A 149 13.84 8.55 6.13
C VAL A 149 14.82 8.14 5.05
#